data_AF-A0A5A9DZ92-F1
#
_entry.id   AF-A0A5A9DZ92-F1
#
_cell.length_a   1.000
_cell.length_b   1.000
_cell.length_c   1.000
_cell.angle_alpha   90.00
_cell.angle_beta   90.00
_cell.angle_gamma   90.00
#
_symmetry.space_group_name_H-M   'P 1'
#
loop_
_entity.id
_entity.type
_entity.pdbx_description
1 polymer ?
#
loop_
_entity_poly.entity_id
_entity_poly.type
_entity_poly.pdbx_seq_one_letter_code
_entity_poly.pdbx_strand_id
1 'polypeptide(L)'
;MVNLIWVGMTIIGLVFAVINGKMKEVNEAIFTSANEAVTLCIGLVSVLVFWLGIMRIAQEAGLLDKLAKLFRPFVTRLFPEVPDNHPAMGYILSNMMANMFGLGNAATPLGIKAMEQLKELNGGRDYASRSMITFLAINTSSLTIIPTTVIAIRMKYDSASPTEIVGPTLIATMLSTIGAILIDRYFHYRRTRREVK
;
A
#
# COMPACT_ATOMS: atom_id res chain seq x y z
N MET A 1 -12.70 -11.54 6.50
CA MET A 1 -11.52 -12.05 7.24
C MET A 1 -11.01 -11.04 8.27
N VAL A 2 -10.66 -9.81 7.90
CA VAL A 2 -10.15 -8.79 8.85
C VAL A 2 -11.15 -8.43 9.95
N ASN A 3 -12.45 -8.29 9.63
CA ASN A 3 -13.47 -7.98 10.64
C ASN A 3 -13.56 -9.03 11.75
N LEU A 4 -13.35 -10.31 11.42
CA LEU A 4 -13.36 -11.40 12.41
C LEU A 4 -12.14 -11.32 13.33
N ILE A 5 -10.98 -10.92 12.80
CA ILE A 5 -9.76 -10.72 13.58
C ILE A 5 -9.96 -9.58 14.59
N TRP A 6 -10.51 -8.45 14.15
CA TRP A 6 -10.81 -7.32 15.04
C TRP A 6 -11.77 -7.70 16.15
N VAL A 7 -12.89 -8.33 15.80
CA VAL A 7 -13.88 -8.80 16.78
C VAL A 7 -13.24 -9.79 17.75
N GLY A 8 -12.44 -10.74 17.26
CA GLY A 8 -11.72 -11.68 18.10
C GLY A 8 -10.77 -10.99 19.09
N MET A 9 -9.94 -10.05 18.62
CA MET A 9 -9.04 -9.28 19.48
C MET A 9 -9.80 -8.48 20.54
N THR A 10 -10.90 -7.83 20.18
CA THR A 10 -11.74 -7.06 21.12
C THR A 10 -12.36 -7.97 22.17
N ILE A 11 -12.93 -9.11 21.77
CA ILE A 11 -13.54 -10.06 22.72
C ILE A 11 -12.50 -10.63 23.68
N ILE A 12 -11.34 -11.06 23.17
CA ILE A 12 -10.27 -11.60 24.01
C ILE A 12 -9.79 -10.53 25.01
N GLY A 13 -9.60 -9.29 24.55
CA GLY A 13 -9.22 -8.17 25.41
C GLY A 13 -10.25 -7.86 26.50
N LEU A 14 -11.55 -7.88 26.15
CA LEU A 14 -12.64 -7.67 27.10
C LEU A 14 -12.71 -8.79 28.15
N VAL A 15 -12.64 -10.05 27.73
CA VAL A 15 -12.64 -11.20 28.65
C VAL A 15 -11.44 -11.12 29.60
N PHE A 16 -10.24 -10.81 29.08
CA PHE A 16 -9.05 -10.62 29.90
C PHE A 16 -9.24 -9.48 30.93
N ALA A 17 -9.84 -8.36 30.53
CA ALA A 17 -10.12 -7.25 31.44
C ALA A 17 -11.15 -7.60 32.51
N VAL A 18 -12.19 -8.38 32.18
CA VAL A 18 -13.16 -8.89 33.15
C VAL A 18 -12.48 -9.77 34.19
N ILE A 19 -11.66 -10.75 33.75
CA ILE A 19 -10.98 -11.69 34.66
C ILE A 19 -10.00 -10.97 35.60
N ASN A 20 -9.32 -9.93 35.12
CA ASN A 20 -8.34 -9.17 35.90
C ASN A 20 -8.92 -7.96 36.66
N GLY A 21 -10.25 -7.72 36.57
CA GLY A 21 -10.90 -6.58 37.22
C GLY A 21 -10.52 -5.21 36.63
N LYS A 22 -10.09 -5.16 35.36
CA LYS A 22 -9.58 -3.98 34.64
C LYS A 22 -10.62 -3.30 33.74
N MET A 23 -11.91 -3.51 34.01
CA MET A 23 -13.01 -2.97 33.19
C MET A 23 -13.08 -1.44 33.20
N LYS A 24 -12.63 -0.80 34.28
CA LYS A 24 -12.59 0.66 34.37
C LYS A 24 -11.56 1.24 33.41
N GLU A 25 -10.36 0.66 33.37
CA GLU A 25 -9.29 1.06 32.45
C GLU A 25 -9.68 0.84 30.98
N VAL A 26 -10.42 -0.24 30.68
CA VAL A 26 -10.97 -0.44 29.32
C VAL A 26 -11.93 0.67 28.93
N ASN A 27 -12.86 1.04 29.81
CA ASN A 27 -13.84 2.09 29.52
C ASN A 27 -13.14 3.45 29.30
N GLU A 28 -12.17 3.79 30.15
CA GLU A 28 -11.37 5.00 30.01
C GLU A 28 -10.57 5.01 28.71
N ALA A 29 -9.90 3.90 28.37
CA ALA A 29 -9.16 3.77 27.13
C ALA A 29 -10.03 4.00 25.89
N ILE A 30 -11.28 3.51 25.87
CA ILE A 30 -12.21 3.72 24.74
C ILE A 30 -12.45 5.22 24.51
N PHE A 31 -12.75 5.99 25.56
CA PHE A 31 -13.02 7.42 25.42
C PHE A 31 -11.77 8.22 25.08
N THR A 32 -10.63 7.90 25.70
CA THR A 32 -9.34 8.54 25.40
C THR A 32 -8.93 8.29 23.95
N SER A 33 -8.97 7.03 23.49
CA SER A 33 -8.65 6.69 22.10
C SER A 33 -9.61 7.34 21.11
N ALA A 34 -10.90 7.48 21.43
CA ALA A 34 -11.84 8.20 20.58
C ALA A 34 -11.48 9.68 20.43
N ASN A 35 -11.09 10.36 21.52
CA ASN A 35 -10.68 11.76 21.48
C ASN A 35 -9.35 11.94 20.74
N GLU A 36 -8.37 11.07 21.00
CA GLU A 36 -7.09 11.05 20.31
C GLU A 36 -7.25 10.86 18.80
N ALA A 37 -8.17 9.97 18.39
CA ALA A 37 -8.49 9.73 16.98
C ALA A 37 -9.05 11.00 16.31
N VAL A 38 -9.99 11.70 16.95
CA VAL A 38 -10.53 12.96 16.41
C VAL A 38 -9.43 14.03 16.31
N THR A 39 -8.63 14.19 17.36
CA THR A 39 -7.50 15.14 17.38
C THR A 39 -6.46 14.77 16.32
N LEU A 40 -6.23 13.48 16.07
CA LEU A 40 -5.38 12.97 14.99
C LEU A 40 -5.94 13.37 13.62
N CYS A 41 -7.22 13.10 13.37
CA CYS A 41 -7.85 13.46 12.11
C CYS A 41 -7.74 14.97 11.85
N ILE A 42 -8.10 15.81 12.82
CA ILE A 42 -8.04 17.28 12.68
C ILE A 42 -6.60 17.76 12.44
N GLY A 43 -5.64 17.28 13.23
CA GLY A 43 -4.23 17.67 13.08
C GLY A 43 -3.62 17.24 11.74
N LEU A 44 -4.03 16.08 11.21
CA LEU A 44 -3.55 15.58 9.94
C LEU A 44 -4.22 16.26 8.73
N VAL A 45 -5.43 16.85 8.87
CA VAL A 45 -6.17 17.43 7.73
C VAL A 45 -5.34 18.46 6.97
N SER A 46 -4.74 19.43 7.65
CA SER A 46 -4.00 20.52 7.00
C SER A 46 -2.80 20.01 6.19
N VAL A 47 -1.99 19.15 6.82
CA VAL A 47 -0.79 18.57 6.23
C VAL A 47 -1.16 17.64 5.06
N LEU A 48 -2.18 16.79 5.24
CA LEU A 48 -2.64 15.90 4.17
C LEU A 48 -3.23 16.68 2.99
N VAL A 49 -4.06 17.69 3.23
CA VAL A 49 -4.62 18.53 2.15
C VAL A 49 -3.51 19.23 1.37
N PHE A 50 -2.50 19.77 2.05
CA PHE A 50 -1.35 20.40 1.41
C PHE A 50 -0.58 19.42 0.50
N TRP A 51 -0.19 18.27 1.03
CA TRP A 51 0.58 17.27 0.28
C TRP A 51 -0.22 16.64 -0.85
N LEU A 52 -1.49 16.28 -0.61
CA LEU A 52 -2.39 15.77 -1.64
C LEU A 52 -2.64 16.81 -2.73
N GLY A 53 -2.73 18.10 -2.37
CA GLY A 53 -2.85 19.21 -3.32
C GLY A 53 -1.63 19.35 -4.23
N ILE A 54 -0.41 19.37 -3.67
CA ILE A 54 0.83 19.38 -4.47
C ILE A 54 0.89 18.18 -5.40
N MET A 55 0.54 16.99 -4.89
CA MET A 55 0.53 15.79 -5.70
C MET A 55 -0.52 15.81 -6.80
N ARG A 56 -1.68 16.43 -6.55
CA ARG A 56 -2.71 16.64 -7.56
C ARG A 56 -2.23 17.58 -8.66
N ILE A 57 -1.54 18.66 -8.30
CA ILE A 57 -0.89 19.56 -9.27
C ILE A 57 0.14 18.80 -10.10
N ALA A 58 0.98 17.95 -9.47
CA ALA A 58 1.95 17.13 -10.19
C ALA A 58 1.28 16.14 -11.16
N GLN A 59 0.13 15.57 -10.77
CA GLN A 59 -0.68 14.73 -11.65
C GLN A 59 -1.23 15.51 -12.85
N GLU A 60 -1.86 16.66 -12.62
CA GLU A 60 -2.46 17.51 -13.67
C GLU A 60 -1.41 18.15 -14.59
N ALA A 61 -0.21 18.43 -14.07
CA ALA A 61 0.96 18.85 -14.86
C ALA A 61 1.55 17.72 -15.72
N GLY A 62 1.01 16.50 -15.63
CA GLY A 62 1.47 15.33 -16.36
C GLY A 62 2.82 14.79 -15.88
N LEU A 63 3.30 15.17 -14.69
CA LEU A 63 4.54 14.62 -14.12
C LEU A 63 4.40 13.12 -13.87
N LEU A 64 3.26 12.70 -13.30
CA LEU A 64 2.99 11.29 -13.06
C LEU A 64 2.91 10.48 -14.37
N ASP A 65 2.33 11.05 -15.44
CA ASP A 65 2.27 10.38 -16.74
C ASP A 65 3.64 10.25 -17.39
N LYS A 66 4.49 11.29 -17.27
CA LYS A 66 5.88 11.26 -17.73
C LYS A 66 6.69 10.20 -16.98
N LEU A 67 6.52 10.13 -15.66
CA LEU A 67 7.17 9.11 -14.84
C LEU A 67 6.62 7.71 -15.15
N ALA A 68 5.31 7.55 -15.34
CA ALA A 68 4.74 6.29 -15.77
C ALA A 68 5.33 5.82 -17.10
N LYS A 69 5.53 6.74 -18.07
CA LYS A 69 6.23 6.43 -19.32
C LYS A 69 7.70 6.05 -19.11
N LEU A 70 8.40 6.73 -18.20
CA LEU A 70 9.79 6.42 -17.84
C LEU A 70 9.93 5.03 -17.19
N PHE A 71 8.99 4.65 -16.32
CA PHE A 71 8.98 3.37 -15.63
C PHE A 71 8.32 2.24 -16.44
N ARG A 72 7.59 2.57 -17.52
CA ARG A 72 6.95 1.60 -18.42
C ARG A 72 7.87 0.44 -18.82
N PRO A 73 9.11 0.63 -19.32
CA PRO A 73 9.97 -0.50 -19.71
C PRO A 73 10.32 -1.45 -18.56
N PHE A 74 10.41 -0.94 -17.33
CA PHE A 74 10.63 -1.77 -16.15
C PHE A 74 9.37 -2.58 -15.82
N VAL A 75 8.21 -1.94 -15.84
CA VAL A 75 6.92 -2.57 -15.53
C VAL A 75 6.54 -3.60 -16.59
N THR A 76 6.71 -3.34 -17.88
CA THR A 76 6.42 -4.32 -18.95
C THR A 76 7.32 -5.56 -18.83
N ARG A 77 8.58 -5.39 -18.43
CA ARG A 77 9.48 -6.52 -18.14
C ARG A 77 9.05 -7.32 -16.91
N LEU A 78 8.42 -6.67 -15.93
CA LEU A 78 7.90 -7.32 -14.74
C LEU A 78 6.60 -8.09 -15.04
N PHE A 79 5.77 -7.56 -15.95
CA PHE A 79 4.47 -8.11 -16.38
C PHE A 79 4.44 -8.52 -17.87
N PRO A 80 5.27 -9.50 -18.30
CA PRO A 80 5.36 -9.93 -19.70
C PRO A 80 4.08 -10.57 -20.26
N GLU A 81 3.17 -11.02 -19.39
CA GLU A 81 1.89 -11.63 -19.78
C GLU A 81 0.79 -10.59 -20.07
N VAL A 82 1.04 -9.32 -19.74
CA VAL A 82 0.07 -8.24 -19.92
C VAL A 82 0.41 -7.53 -21.24
N PRO A 83 -0.50 -7.50 -22.22
CA PRO A 83 -0.25 -6.79 -23.48
C PRO A 83 -0.01 -5.29 -23.26
N ASP A 84 0.93 -4.71 -23.99
CA ASP A 84 1.36 -3.32 -23.81
C ASP A 84 0.24 -2.28 -23.98
N ASN A 85 -0.78 -2.60 -24.78
CA ASN A 85 -1.96 -1.76 -25.03
C ASN A 85 -3.19 -2.15 -24.17
N HIS A 86 -3.05 -3.11 -23.26
CA HIS A 86 -4.15 -3.51 -22.38
C HIS A 86 -4.34 -2.48 -21.25
N PRO A 87 -5.60 -2.11 -20.88
CA PRO A 87 -5.88 -1.16 -19.80
C PRO A 87 -5.22 -1.53 -18.45
N ALA A 88 -5.04 -2.84 -18.19
CA ALA A 88 -4.31 -3.34 -17.02
C ALA A 88 -2.95 -2.66 -16.82
N MET A 89 -2.17 -2.46 -17.90
CA MET A 89 -0.85 -1.85 -17.82
C MET A 89 -0.92 -0.40 -17.31
N GLY A 90 -1.92 0.35 -17.79
CA GLY A 90 -2.18 1.72 -17.34
C GLY A 90 -2.52 1.77 -15.85
N TYR A 91 -3.45 0.94 -15.38
CA TYR A 91 -3.83 0.90 -13.96
C TYR A 91 -2.70 0.44 -13.05
N ILE A 92 -1.88 -0.54 -13.46
CA ILE A 92 -0.69 -0.98 -12.71
C ILE A 92 0.27 0.19 -12.55
N LEU A 93 0.60 0.88 -13.64
CA LEU A 93 1.50 2.05 -13.61
C LEU A 93 0.95 3.16 -12.73
N SER A 94 -0.32 3.53 -12.88
CA SER A 94 -0.95 4.57 -12.08
C SER A 94 -0.98 4.21 -10.59
N ASN A 95 -1.28 2.96 -10.24
CA ASN A 95 -1.24 2.47 -8.85
C ASN A 95 0.19 2.53 -8.27
N MET A 96 1.18 2.04 -9.01
CA MET A 96 2.58 2.08 -8.57
C MET A 96 3.07 3.51 -8.36
N MET A 97 2.76 4.42 -9.29
CA MET A 97 3.10 5.84 -9.15
C MET A 97 2.39 6.45 -7.94
N ALA A 98 1.10 6.21 -7.76
CA ALA A 98 0.36 6.71 -6.60
C ALA A 98 0.97 6.23 -5.28
N ASN A 99 1.32 4.95 -5.16
CA ASN A 99 2.00 4.41 -3.98
C ASN A 99 3.39 5.04 -3.77
N MET A 100 4.21 5.14 -4.82
CA MET A 100 5.55 5.72 -4.74
C MET A 100 5.57 7.17 -4.26
N PHE A 101 4.52 7.93 -4.56
CA PHE A 101 4.40 9.33 -4.13
C PHE A 101 3.54 9.52 -2.87
N GLY A 102 3.19 8.44 -2.16
CA GLY A 102 2.43 8.53 -0.91
C GLY A 102 0.95 8.92 -1.11
N LEU A 103 0.41 8.77 -2.33
CA LEU A 103 -1.00 8.95 -2.65
C LEU A 103 -1.82 7.69 -2.34
N GLY A 104 -1.65 7.09 -1.16
CA GLY A 104 -2.24 5.79 -0.81
C GLY A 104 -3.76 5.71 -1.06
N ASN A 105 -4.49 6.78 -0.73
CA ASN A 105 -5.94 6.87 -0.94
C ASN A 105 -6.36 6.81 -2.42
N ALA A 106 -5.51 7.27 -3.33
CA ALA A 106 -5.73 7.15 -4.78
C ALA A 106 -5.20 5.82 -5.32
N ALA A 107 -4.16 5.26 -4.69
CA ALA A 107 -3.55 4.00 -5.12
C ALA A 107 -4.50 2.81 -4.99
N THR A 108 -5.25 2.70 -3.89
CA THR A 108 -6.17 1.57 -3.66
C THR A 108 -7.24 1.38 -4.75
N PRO A 109 -8.04 2.38 -5.14
CA PRO A 109 -9.04 2.19 -6.20
C PRO A 109 -8.39 1.89 -7.56
N LEU A 110 -7.21 2.45 -7.86
CA LEU A 110 -6.44 2.10 -9.06
C LEU A 110 -5.95 0.65 -9.01
N GLY A 111 -5.53 0.18 -7.83
CA GLY A 111 -5.08 -1.20 -7.62
C GLY A 111 -6.19 -2.22 -7.78
N ILE A 112 -7.41 -1.91 -7.29
CA ILE A 112 -8.58 -2.77 -7.50
C ILE A 112 -8.89 -2.89 -8.99
N LYS A 113 -8.94 -1.76 -9.73
CA LYS A 113 -9.15 -1.78 -11.19
C LYS A 113 -8.06 -2.54 -11.95
N ALA A 114 -6.80 -2.38 -11.55
CA ALA A 114 -5.70 -3.18 -12.10
C ALA A 114 -5.94 -4.68 -11.89
N MET A 115 -6.41 -5.06 -10.70
CA MET A 115 -6.63 -6.47 -10.35
C MET A 115 -7.85 -7.07 -11.05
N GLU A 116 -8.92 -6.30 -11.25
CA GLU A 116 -10.07 -6.68 -12.08
C GLU A 116 -9.63 -6.95 -13.53
N GLN A 117 -8.83 -6.04 -14.11
CA GLN A 117 -8.31 -6.19 -15.47
C GLN A 117 -7.33 -7.36 -15.62
N LEU A 118 -6.51 -7.63 -14.60
CA LEU A 118 -5.66 -8.81 -14.56
C LEU A 118 -6.47 -10.10 -14.41
N LYS A 119 -7.60 -10.08 -13.69
CA LYS A 119 -8.50 -11.22 -13.57
C LYS A 119 -9.21 -11.50 -14.90
N GLU A 120 -9.59 -10.47 -15.63
CA GLU A 120 -10.15 -10.58 -16.98
C GLU A 120 -9.15 -11.24 -17.94
N LEU A 121 -7.89 -10.78 -17.94
CA LEU A 121 -6.80 -11.42 -18.71
C LEU A 121 -6.53 -12.87 -18.29
N ASN A 122 -6.79 -13.22 -17.04
CA ASN A 122 -6.70 -14.59 -16.53
C ASN A 122 -7.93 -15.44 -16.90
N GLY A 123 -8.86 -14.94 -17.71
CA GLY A 123 -10.09 -15.64 -18.11
C GLY A 123 -11.08 -15.83 -16.97
N GLY A 124 -11.07 -14.95 -15.96
CA GLY A 124 -12.02 -14.99 -14.84
C GLY A 124 -11.79 -16.11 -13.82
N ARG A 125 -10.68 -16.85 -13.94
CA ARG A 125 -10.37 -18.00 -13.07
C ARG A 125 -10.30 -17.61 -11.58
N ASP A 126 -10.66 -18.55 -10.71
CA ASP A 126 -10.68 -18.34 -9.26
C ASP A 126 -9.30 -18.34 -8.59
N TYR A 127 -8.26 -18.80 -9.31
CA TYR A 127 -6.88 -18.72 -8.84
C TYR A 127 -6.15 -17.53 -9.45
N ALA A 128 -5.23 -16.95 -8.68
CA ALA A 128 -4.46 -15.80 -9.12
C ALA A 128 -3.48 -16.17 -10.26
N SER A 129 -3.44 -15.34 -11.30
CA SER A 129 -2.38 -15.41 -12.30
C SER A 129 -1.04 -14.96 -11.70
N ARG A 130 0.07 -15.29 -12.37
CA ARG A 130 1.39 -14.81 -12.00
C ARG A 130 1.43 -13.28 -11.93
N SER A 131 0.88 -12.60 -12.92
CA SER A 131 0.79 -11.14 -12.94
C SER A 131 -0.01 -10.59 -11.75
N MET A 132 -1.09 -11.24 -11.32
CA MET A 132 -1.80 -10.85 -10.08
C MET A 132 -0.93 -11.03 -8.83
N ILE A 133 -0.20 -12.15 -8.72
CA ILE A 133 0.71 -12.41 -7.59
C ILE A 133 1.82 -11.35 -7.53
N THR A 134 2.49 -11.09 -8.66
CA THR A 134 3.54 -10.08 -8.76
C THR A 134 3.02 -8.69 -8.39
N PHE A 135 1.85 -8.30 -8.90
CA PHE A 135 1.25 -6.99 -8.60
C PHE A 135 0.94 -6.81 -7.11
N LEU A 136 0.42 -7.86 -6.47
CA LEU A 136 0.16 -7.87 -5.03
C LEU A 136 1.47 -7.78 -4.23
N ALA A 137 2.52 -8.51 -4.63
CA ALA A 137 3.82 -8.48 -3.95
C ALA A 137 4.42 -7.07 -3.93
N ILE A 138 4.38 -6.35 -5.07
CA ILE A 138 4.88 -4.98 -5.20
C ILE A 138 4.05 -4.00 -4.36
N ASN A 139 2.72 -4.14 -4.37
CA ASN A 139 1.85 -3.29 -3.55
C ASN A 139 2.11 -3.53 -2.06
N THR A 140 2.41 -4.77 -1.66
CA THR A 140 2.70 -5.12 -0.27
C THR A 140 4.05 -4.56 0.18
N SER A 141 5.06 -4.57 -0.69
CA SER A 141 6.37 -4.00 -0.37
C SER A 141 6.39 -2.47 -0.25
N SER A 142 5.29 -1.81 -0.65
CA SER A 142 4.98 -0.41 -0.35
C SER A 142 6.12 0.58 -0.67
N LEU A 143 6.78 0.43 -1.84
CA LEU A 143 7.83 1.37 -2.27
C LEU A 143 7.28 2.80 -2.25
N THR A 144 7.83 3.62 -1.37
CA THR A 144 7.39 4.99 -1.13
C THR A 144 8.61 5.91 -1.10
N ILE A 145 8.67 6.87 -2.02
CA ILE A 145 9.75 7.87 -2.09
C ILE A 145 9.58 8.91 -0.99
N ILE A 146 8.34 9.40 -0.82
CA ILE A 146 8.02 10.42 0.18
C ILE A 146 6.90 9.89 1.07
N PRO A 147 7.20 9.40 2.29
CA PRO A 147 6.20 8.87 3.22
C PRO A 147 5.43 10.00 3.92
N THR A 148 4.64 10.76 3.16
CA THR A 148 3.93 11.96 3.62
C THR A 148 3.05 11.71 4.86
N THR A 149 2.35 10.57 4.91
CA THR A 149 1.52 10.20 6.07
C THR A 149 2.35 10.00 7.34
N VAL A 150 3.51 9.34 7.23
CA VAL A 150 4.39 9.10 8.39
C VAL A 150 5.02 10.41 8.85
N ILE A 151 5.43 11.28 7.91
CA ILE A 151 5.92 12.62 8.23
C ILE A 151 4.83 13.41 8.97
N ALA A 152 3.59 13.39 8.49
CA ALA A 152 2.48 14.10 9.11
C ALA A 152 2.18 13.59 10.54
N ILE A 153 2.23 12.27 10.76
CA ILE A 153 2.11 11.67 12.09
C ILE A 153 3.27 12.16 12.98
N ARG A 154 4.51 12.11 12.50
CA ARG A 154 5.68 12.59 13.25
C ARG A 154 5.59 14.07 13.60
N MET A 155 5.08 14.91 12.71
CA MET A 155 4.83 16.33 12.99
C MET A 155 3.78 16.51 14.08
N LYS A 156 2.68 15.74 14.05
CA LYS A 156 1.63 15.83 15.07
C LYS A 156 2.13 15.45 16.47
N TYR A 157 3.05 14.48 16.56
CA TYR A 157 3.64 14.05 17.82
C TYR A 157 4.96 14.78 18.15
N ASP A 158 5.12 16.02 17.66
CA ASP A 158 6.23 16.92 17.98
C ASP A 158 7.63 16.31 17.80
N SER A 159 7.79 15.47 16.77
CA SER A 159 9.11 14.91 16.43
C SER A 159 10.09 16.02 16.08
N ALA A 160 11.28 16.01 16.70
CA ALA A 160 12.33 17.00 16.44
C ALA A 160 12.75 17.08 14.96
N SER A 161 12.72 15.94 14.27
CA SER A 161 13.07 15.82 12.85
C SER A 161 12.04 14.93 12.13
N PRO A 162 10.88 15.46 11.69
CA PRO A 162 9.82 14.66 11.07
C PRO A 162 10.22 14.01 9.74
N THR A 163 11.16 14.61 9.01
CA THR A 163 11.58 14.19 7.68
C THR A 163 12.78 13.24 7.67
N GLU A 164 13.45 13.00 8.81
CA GLU A 164 14.63 12.11 8.88
C GLU A 164 14.33 10.68 8.44
N ILE A 165 13.06 10.27 8.54
CA ILE A 165 12.58 8.93 8.20
C ILE A 165 12.57 8.66 6.69
N VAL A 166 12.64 9.70 5.85
CA VAL A 166 12.57 9.56 4.38
C VAL A 166 13.67 8.64 3.86
N GLY A 167 14.92 8.85 4.26
CA GLY A 167 16.06 8.04 3.83
C GLY A 167 15.95 6.57 4.24
N PRO A 168 15.79 6.27 5.55
CA PRO A 168 15.59 4.90 6.04
C PRO A 168 14.38 4.20 5.41
N THR A 169 13.24 4.88 5.26
CA THR A 169 12.04 4.29 4.64
C THR A 169 12.26 3.98 3.16
N LEU A 170 12.91 4.88 2.42
CA LEU A 170 13.23 4.63 1.02
C LEU A 170 14.13 3.38 0.89
N ILE A 171 15.19 3.27 1.70
CA ILE A 171 16.08 2.11 1.67
C ILE A 171 15.33 0.83 2.06
N ALA A 172 14.57 0.86 3.16
CA ALA A 172 13.83 -0.31 3.64
C ALA A 172 12.80 -0.80 2.63
N THR A 173 12.04 0.11 2.01
CA THR A 173 11.01 -0.24 1.03
C THR A 173 11.60 -0.65 -0.32
N MET A 174 12.75 -0.09 -0.72
CA MET A 174 13.51 -0.59 -1.88
C MET A 174 13.99 -2.02 -1.66
N LEU A 175 14.60 -2.32 -0.51
CA LEU A 175 15.06 -3.67 -0.17
C LEU A 175 13.88 -4.64 -0.09
N SER A 176 12.76 -4.23 0.52
CA SER A 176 11.53 -5.01 0.56
C SER A 176 11.00 -5.31 -0.85
N THR A 177 11.00 -4.32 -1.74
CA THR A 177 10.50 -4.47 -3.11
C THR A 177 11.40 -5.38 -3.94
N ILE A 178 12.71 -5.23 -3.82
CA ILE A 178 13.69 -6.13 -4.47
C ILE A 178 13.49 -7.56 -3.95
N GLY A 179 13.39 -7.75 -2.63
CA GLY A 179 13.13 -9.05 -2.02
C GLY A 179 11.83 -9.69 -2.51
N ALA A 180 10.74 -8.91 -2.57
CA ALA A 180 9.44 -9.36 -3.07
C ALA A 180 9.53 -9.83 -4.53
N ILE A 181 10.19 -9.06 -5.40
CA ILE A 181 10.39 -9.43 -6.81
C ILE A 181 11.27 -10.67 -6.94
N LEU A 182 12.36 -10.77 -6.18
CA LEU A 182 13.26 -11.93 -6.22
C LEU A 182 12.52 -13.21 -5.80
N ILE A 183 11.74 -13.15 -4.72
CA ILE A 183 10.93 -14.28 -4.23
C ILE A 183 9.85 -14.65 -5.25
N ASP A 184 9.12 -13.67 -5.80
CA ASP A 184 8.13 -13.86 -6.86
C ASP A 184 8.74 -14.60 -8.07
N ARG A 185 9.88 -14.12 -8.57
CA ARG A 185 10.58 -14.74 -9.70
C ARG A 185 11.07 -16.14 -9.37
N TYR A 186 11.67 -16.35 -8.20
CA TYR A 186 12.15 -17.66 -7.76
C TYR A 186 11.03 -18.70 -7.75
N PHE A 187 9.89 -18.40 -7.12
CA PHE A 187 8.76 -19.32 -7.05
C PHE A 187 8.11 -19.54 -8.41
N HIS A 188 8.05 -18.52 -9.26
CA HIS A 188 7.57 -18.65 -10.63
C HIS A 188 8.43 -19.63 -11.45
N TYR A 189 9.76 -19.46 -11.48
CA TYR A 189 10.66 -20.37 -12.21
C TYR A 189 10.65 -21.79 -11.65
N ARG A 190 10.47 -21.93 -10.32
CA ARG A 190 10.38 -23.25 -9.69
C ARG A 190 9.09 -24.00 -10.06
N ARG A 191 7.97 -23.29 -10.23
CA ARG A 191 6.69 -23.88 -10.66
C ARG A 191 6.73 -24.30 -12.13
N THR A 192 7.17 -23.42 -13.03
CA THR A 192 7.25 -23.74 -14.47
C THR A 192 8.21 -24.89 -14.77
N ARG A 193 9.31 -25.03 -14.02
CA ARG A 193 10.21 -26.20 -14.14
C ARG A 193 9.60 -27.53 -13.68
N ARG A 194 8.56 -27.50 -12.84
CA ARG A 194 7.86 -28.70 -12.36
C ARG A 194 6.73 -29.15 -13.29
N GLU A 195 6.12 -28.23 -14.03
CA GLU A 195 5.07 -28.54 -15.01
C GLU A 195 5.63 -29.14 -16.32
N VAL A 196 6.94 -28.99 -16.57
CA VAL A 196 7.64 -29.54 -17.75
C VAL A 196 8.16 -30.98 -17.51
N LYS A 197 7.99 -31.53 -16.29
CA LYS A 197 8.33 -32.93 -15.96
C LYS A 197 7.06 -33.76 -15.80
#